data_AF-A0A814PYC1-F1
#
_entry.id   AF-A0A814PYC1-F1
#
_cell.length_a   1.000
_cell.length_b   1.000
_cell.length_c   1.000
_cell.angle_alpha   90.00
_cell.angle_beta   90.00
_cell.angle_gamma   90.00
#
_symmetry.space_group_name_H-M   'P 1'
#
loop_
_entity.id
_entity.type
_entity.pdbx_description
1 polymer ?
#
loop_
_entity_poly.entity_id
_entity_poly.type
_entity_poly.pdbx_seq_one_letter_code
_entity_poly.pdbx_strand_id
1 'polypeptide(L)'
;MNLGTGSGDDPPEAVLDGLDAACTLTWREKADHLLFHILDAPPHGRIYYKNAYDAWPDGCPCGKVASGVLDKMKKKNIIYHVLRCSNHLNMMITEFKNYIDVKVLTFDDKITFENVITKQVCQQLRS
;
A
#
# COMPACT_ATOMS: atom_id res chain seq x y z
N MET A 1 -20.41 -5.19 -1.81
CA MET A 1 -19.26 -4.41 -2.29
C MET A 1 -19.18 -4.66 -3.79
N ASN A 2 -19.54 -3.66 -4.60
CA ASN A 2 -19.53 -3.77 -6.05
C ASN A 2 -18.14 -3.27 -6.50
N LEU A 3 -17.27 -4.16 -6.94
CA LEU A 3 -15.90 -3.84 -7.37
C LEU A 3 -15.93 -3.54 -8.87
N GLY A 4 -16.42 -2.35 -9.24
CA GLY A 4 -16.17 -1.80 -10.56
C GLY A 4 -14.74 -1.26 -10.60
N THR A 5 -14.03 -1.50 -11.71
CA THR A 5 -12.78 -0.77 -11.98
C THR A 5 -13.16 0.68 -12.25
N GLY A 6 -13.05 1.55 -11.24
CA GLY A 6 -13.13 2.98 -11.46
C GLY A 6 -11.86 3.38 -12.21
N SER A 7 -11.88 3.33 -13.54
CA SER A 7 -10.79 3.86 -14.34
C SER A 7 -10.76 5.37 -14.16
N GLY A 8 -9.86 5.88 -13.31
CA GLY A 8 -9.39 7.23 -13.49
C GLY A 8 -8.62 7.29 -14.80
N ASP A 9 -8.87 8.30 -15.64
CA ASP A 9 -7.97 8.63 -16.76
C ASP A 9 -6.61 9.16 -16.25
N ASP A 10 -6.43 9.22 -14.92
CA ASP A 10 -5.23 9.66 -14.22
C ASP A 10 -4.45 8.44 -13.68
N PRO A 11 -3.18 8.23 -14.10
CA PRO A 11 -2.40 7.05 -13.70
C PRO A 11 -2.18 6.85 -12.20
N PRO A 12 -1.98 7.87 -11.34
CA PRO A 12 -1.91 7.67 -9.90
C PRO A 12 -3.28 7.39 -9.28
N GLU A 13 -3.30 6.59 -8.22
CA GLU A 13 -4.53 6.06 -7.62
C GLU A 13 -4.77 6.62 -6.21
N ALA A 14 -5.98 6.42 -5.67
CA ALA A 14 -6.37 6.83 -4.31
C ALA A 14 -5.77 5.94 -3.20
N VAL A 15 -4.46 5.64 -3.27
CA VAL A 15 -3.72 4.74 -2.38
C VAL A 15 -3.78 5.17 -0.91
N LEU A 16 -3.58 6.46 -0.63
CA LEU A 16 -3.58 6.98 0.75
C LEU A 16 -4.98 6.93 1.38
N ASP A 17 -6.04 7.11 0.58
CA ASP A 17 -7.42 6.99 1.04
C ASP A 17 -7.75 5.55 1.43
N GLY A 18 -7.33 4.56 0.63
CA GLY A 18 -7.50 3.15 0.94
C GLY A 18 -6.77 2.74 2.23
N LEU A 19 -5.54 3.21 2.41
CA LEU A 19 -4.75 2.93 3.63
C LEU A 19 -5.34 3.62 4.88
N ASP A 20 -5.84 4.85 4.74
CA ASP A 20 -6.51 5.54 5.84
C ASP A 20 -7.82 4.85 6.21
N ALA A 21 -8.59 4.39 5.23
CA ALA A 21 -9.78 3.58 5.45
C ALA A 21 -9.44 2.26 6.17
N ALA A 22 -8.34 1.60 5.81
CA ALA A 22 -7.88 0.40 6.51
C ALA A 22 -7.54 0.67 7.99
N CYS A 23 -7.10 1.88 8.33
CA CYS A 23 -6.88 2.28 9.72
C CYS A 23 -8.20 2.41 10.50
N THR A 24 -9.34 2.62 9.84
CA THR A 24 -10.65 2.73 10.49
C THR A 24 -11.31 1.39 10.78
N LEU A 25 -10.77 0.28 10.24
CA LEU A 25 -11.28 -1.06 10.50
C LEU A 25 -11.15 -1.42 11.99
N THR A 26 -12.07 -2.26 12.47
CA THR A 26 -12.01 -2.82 13.82
C THR A 26 -10.99 -3.95 13.84
N TRP A 27 -9.74 -3.59 14.11
CA TRP A 27 -8.66 -4.53 14.36
C TRP A 27 -8.74 -5.08 15.78
N ARG A 28 -8.57 -6.39 15.96
CA ARG A 28 -8.65 -7.05 17.27
C ARG A 28 -7.50 -6.57 18.17
N GLU A 29 -7.82 -6.13 19.37
CA GLU A 29 -6.80 -5.78 20.36
C GLU A 29 -5.90 -6.99 20.66
N LYS A 30 -4.57 -6.76 20.70
CA LYS A 30 -3.54 -7.79 20.91
C LYS A 30 -3.48 -8.88 19.82
N ALA A 31 -3.48 -8.46 18.56
CA ALA A 31 -3.21 -9.32 17.42
C ALA A 31 -2.19 -8.68 16.48
N ASP A 32 -1.54 -9.50 15.67
CA ASP A 32 -0.81 -9.02 14.50
C ASP A 32 -1.81 -8.59 13.43
N HIS A 33 -1.66 -7.38 12.90
CA HIS A 33 -2.50 -6.84 11.84
C HIS A 33 -1.74 -6.88 10.53
N LEU A 34 -2.05 -7.86 9.69
CA LEU A 34 -1.41 -8.02 8.39
C LEU A 34 -2.23 -7.30 7.32
N LEU A 35 -1.59 -6.38 6.59
CA LEU A 35 -2.20 -5.70 5.45
C LEU A 35 -1.43 -6.03 4.18
N PHE A 36 -2.07 -6.77 3.28
CA PHE A 36 -1.54 -7.07 1.95
C PHE A 36 -2.16 -6.11 0.94
N HIS A 37 -1.34 -5.21 0.41
CA HIS A 37 -1.75 -4.21 -0.57
C HIS A 37 -1.27 -4.61 -1.96
N ILE A 38 -2.23 -4.84 -2.85
CA ILE A 38 -2.02 -5.21 -4.24
C ILE A 38 -2.38 -3.99 -5.07
N LEU A 39 -1.39 -3.47 -5.78
CA LEU A 39 -1.53 -2.26 -6.59
C LEU A 39 -0.50 -2.28 -7.72
N ASP A 40 -0.78 -1.53 -8.77
CA ASP A 40 0.08 -1.34 -9.95
C ASP A 40 0.46 0.14 -10.18
N ALA A 41 -0.20 1.08 -9.47
CA ALA A 41 0.05 2.51 -9.53
C ALA A 41 0.28 3.15 -8.13
N PRO A 42 1.13 4.19 -8.04
CA PRO A 42 1.39 4.91 -6.79
C PRO A 42 0.26 5.91 -6.44
N PRO A 43 0.26 6.51 -5.23
CA PRO A 43 -0.59 7.65 -4.92
C PRO A 43 -0.26 8.90 -5.75
N HIS A 44 -1.22 9.82 -5.82
CA HIS A 44 -0.99 11.19 -6.28
C HIS A 44 0.13 11.89 -5.51
N GLY A 45 0.89 12.73 -6.21
CA GLY A 45 2.00 13.51 -5.68
C GLY A 45 3.33 13.25 -6.39
N ARG A 46 4.00 14.32 -6.84
CA ARG A 46 5.26 14.28 -7.62
C ARG A 46 6.40 13.49 -6.97
N ILE A 47 6.34 13.27 -5.65
CA ILE A 47 7.34 12.47 -4.93
C ILE A 47 7.24 10.97 -5.21
N TYR A 48 6.12 10.51 -5.80
CA TYR A 48 5.84 9.07 -5.99
C TYR A 48 6.02 8.56 -7.41
N TYR A 49 6.33 9.42 -8.38
CA TYR A 49 6.57 9.02 -9.78
C TYR A 49 7.54 9.99 -10.48
N LYS A 50 7.99 9.59 -11.67
CA LYS A 50 8.72 10.45 -12.61
C LYS A 50 8.04 10.38 -13.97
N ASN A 51 7.80 11.54 -14.59
CA ASN A 51 7.31 11.65 -15.96
C ASN A 51 5.96 10.94 -16.21
N ALA A 52 5.04 10.98 -15.24
CA ALA A 52 3.66 10.55 -15.42
C ALA A 52 2.74 11.78 -15.36
N TYR A 53 1.61 11.71 -16.05
CA TYR A 53 0.51 12.63 -15.81
C TYR A 53 -0.07 12.38 -14.41
N ASP A 54 -0.42 13.45 -13.71
CA ASP A 54 -1.07 13.43 -12.42
C ASP A 54 -1.96 14.68 -12.35
N ALA A 55 -3.27 14.49 -12.20
CA ALA A 55 -4.21 15.59 -12.04
C ALA A 55 -4.02 16.31 -10.69
N TRP A 56 -3.36 15.65 -9.72
CA TRP A 56 -3.15 16.12 -8.36
C TRP A 56 -1.66 16.05 -7.96
N PRO A 57 -0.77 16.74 -8.67
CA PRO A 57 0.67 16.59 -8.51
C PRO A 57 1.21 17.11 -7.16
N ASP A 58 0.45 17.94 -6.47
CA ASP A 58 0.75 18.42 -5.11
C ASP A 58 0.12 17.55 -4.01
N GLY A 59 -0.52 16.44 -4.39
CA GLY A 59 -1.18 15.49 -3.50
C GLY A 59 -2.71 15.53 -3.58
N CYS A 60 -3.35 14.51 -2.99
CA CYS A 60 -4.82 14.37 -2.98
C CYS A 60 -5.52 15.61 -2.38
N PRO A 61 -6.60 16.12 -3.01
CA PRO A 61 -7.43 17.21 -2.46
C PRO A 61 -8.01 16.92 -1.07
N CYS A 62 -8.12 15.63 -0.72
CA CYS A 62 -8.54 15.17 0.58
C CYS A 62 -7.57 15.52 1.72
N GLY A 63 -6.37 16.04 1.40
CA GLY A 63 -5.37 16.49 2.37
C GLY A 63 -4.64 15.37 3.11
N LYS A 64 -4.86 14.11 2.74
CA LYS A 64 -4.14 12.97 3.32
C LYS A 64 -2.70 12.96 2.81
N VAL A 65 -1.76 12.84 3.72
CA VAL A 65 -0.32 12.74 3.43
C VAL A 65 0.24 11.44 3.99
N ALA A 66 1.26 10.87 3.32
CA ALA A 66 1.84 9.59 3.72
C ALA A 66 2.30 9.57 5.18
N SER A 67 2.97 10.63 5.64
CA SER A 67 3.41 10.73 7.04
C SER A 67 2.26 10.54 8.04
N GLY A 68 1.11 11.17 7.78
CA GLY A 68 -0.07 11.06 8.64
C GLY A 68 -0.74 9.70 8.57
N VAL A 69 -0.92 9.14 7.36
CA VAL A 69 -1.60 7.84 7.18
C VAL A 69 -0.73 6.70 7.69
N LEU A 70 0.55 6.68 7.35
CA LEU A 70 1.47 5.61 7.74
C LEU A 70 1.78 5.65 9.25
N ASP A 71 1.78 6.83 9.89
CA ASP A 71 1.86 6.93 11.35
C ASP A 71 0.61 6.32 12.04
N LYS A 72 -0.59 6.50 11.48
CA LYS A 72 -1.80 5.80 11.97
C LYS A 72 -1.67 4.28 11.85
N MET A 73 -1.14 3.79 10.73
CA MET A 73 -0.88 2.36 10.54
C MET A 73 0.10 1.82 11.58
N LYS A 74 1.19 2.55 11.83
CA LYS A 74 2.20 2.21 12.83
C LYS A 74 1.60 2.13 14.24
N LYS A 75 0.80 3.12 14.63
CA LYS A 75 0.10 3.14 15.94
C LYS A 75 -0.88 1.99 16.12
N LYS A 76 -1.38 1.43 15.02
CA LYS A 76 -2.27 0.26 15.00
C LYS A 76 -1.50 -1.05 14.86
N ASN A 77 -0.16 -1.06 14.91
CA ASN A 77 0.66 -2.26 14.69
C ASN A 77 0.32 -2.99 13.38
N ILE A 78 -0.01 -2.23 12.32
CA ILE A 78 -0.25 -2.81 11.00
C ILE A 78 1.10 -3.11 10.34
N ILE A 79 1.32 -4.40 10.07
CA ILE A 79 2.44 -4.91 9.30
C ILE A 79 2.06 -4.81 7.82
N TYR A 80 2.78 -3.97 7.09
CA TYR A 80 2.42 -3.60 5.73
C TYR A 80 3.21 -4.38 4.68
N HIS A 81 2.48 -5.13 3.84
CA HIS A 81 3.00 -5.89 2.72
C HIS A 81 2.55 -5.28 1.41
N VAL A 82 3.49 -4.96 0.53
CA VAL A 82 3.21 -4.46 -0.82
C VAL A 82 3.46 -5.58 -1.81
N LEU A 83 2.40 -6.05 -2.46
CA LEU A 83 2.48 -6.96 -3.60
C LEU A 83 2.66 -6.10 -4.84
N ARG A 84 3.91 -6.00 -5.28
CA ARG A 84 4.34 -5.04 -6.29
C ARG A 84 4.03 -5.58 -7.70
N CYS A 85 2.97 -5.06 -8.32
CA CYS A 85 2.58 -5.46 -9.68
C CYS A 85 3.28 -4.65 -10.79
N SER A 86 3.96 -3.55 -10.45
CA SER A 86 4.63 -2.68 -11.42
C SER A 86 5.88 -2.00 -10.84
N ASN A 87 6.78 -1.54 -11.73
CA ASN A 87 7.93 -0.71 -11.36
C ASN A 87 7.54 0.74 -11.03
N HIS A 88 6.33 1.19 -11.38
CA HIS A 88 5.82 2.52 -11.01
C HIS A 88 5.71 2.74 -9.50
N LEU A 89 5.72 1.65 -8.72
CA LEU A 89 5.64 1.68 -7.27
C LEU A 89 6.99 1.92 -6.58
N ASN A 90 8.11 1.90 -7.30
CA ASN A 90 9.44 1.93 -6.69
C ASN A 90 9.66 3.21 -5.86
N MET A 91 9.20 4.35 -6.36
CA MET A 91 9.32 5.64 -5.66
C MET A 91 8.38 5.71 -4.45
N MET A 92 7.12 5.28 -4.59
CA MET A 92 6.22 5.12 -3.44
C MET A 92 6.81 4.24 -2.35
N ILE A 93 7.33 3.06 -2.70
CA ILE A 93 7.94 2.13 -1.74
C ILE A 93 9.15 2.79 -1.06
N THR A 94 9.98 3.50 -1.81
CA THR A 94 11.15 4.21 -1.28
C THR A 94 10.72 5.28 -0.27
N GLU A 95 9.72 6.07 -0.63
CA GLU A 95 9.21 7.13 0.23
C GLU A 95 8.50 6.58 1.48
N PHE A 96 7.70 5.51 1.33
CA PHE A 96 6.96 4.93 2.46
C PHE A 96 7.89 4.31 3.51
N LYS A 97 9.04 3.77 3.08
CA LYS A 97 10.08 3.24 3.98
C LYS A 97 10.68 4.29 4.93
N ASN A 98 10.49 5.58 4.66
CA ASN A 98 10.89 6.64 5.57
C ASN A 98 9.99 6.72 6.83
N TYR A 99 8.78 6.13 6.79
CA TYR A 99 7.79 6.25 7.86
C TYR A 99 7.51 4.92 8.58
N ILE A 100 7.47 3.80 7.84
CA ILE A 100 7.17 2.46 8.35
C ILE A 100 8.01 1.39 7.67
N ASP A 101 8.08 0.20 8.27
CA ASP A 101 8.61 -0.98 7.57
C ASP A 101 7.66 -1.39 6.44
N VAL A 102 8.22 -1.64 5.25
CA VAL A 102 7.47 -2.02 4.05
C VAL A 102 8.01 -3.34 3.52
N LYS A 103 7.22 -4.40 3.70
CA LYS A 103 7.56 -5.75 3.23
C LYS A 103 7.14 -5.90 1.76
N VAL A 104 8.10 -5.76 0.85
CA VAL A 104 7.84 -5.88 -0.59
C VAL A 104 7.82 -7.35 -0.98
N LEU A 105 6.72 -7.78 -1.59
CA LEU A 105 6.51 -9.11 -2.14
C LEU A 105 6.47 -9.00 -3.67
N THR A 106 7.19 -9.89 -4.35
CA THR A 106 7.21 -9.99 -5.81
C THR A 106 6.71 -11.36 -6.22
N PHE A 107 5.98 -11.42 -7.32
CA PHE A 107 5.72 -12.69 -8.00
C PHE A 107 6.96 -13.05 -8.81
N ASP A 108 7.51 -14.24 -8.60
CA ASP A 108 8.22 -14.91 -9.69
C ASP A 108 7.18 -15.75 -10.44
N ASP A 109 7.40 -15.99 -11.74
CA ASP A 109 6.44 -16.74 -12.58
C ASP A 109 6.17 -18.17 -12.08
N LYS A 110 6.96 -18.69 -11.12
CA LYS A 110 6.86 -20.04 -10.55
C LYS A 110 6.09 -20.09 -9.22
N ILE A 111 5.83 -18.96 -8.57
CA ILE A 111 5.16 -18.90 -7.26
C ILE A 111 3.76 -18.28 -7.42
N THR A 112 2.71 -19.07 -7.17
CA THR A 112 1.33 -18.56 -7.13
C THR A 112 1.12 -17.57 -5.98
N PHE A 113 0.21 -16.63 -6.17
CA PHE A 113 -0.18 -15.62 -5.17
C PHE A 113 -0.50 -16.22 -3.78
N GLU A 114 -1.23 -17.34 -3.77
CA GLU A 114 -1.58 -18.08 -2.56
C GLU A 114 -0.34 -18.50 -1.77
N ASN A 115 0.71 -18.99 -2.46
CA ASN A 115 1.94 -19.43 -1.83
C ASN A 115 2.72 -18.26 -1.20
N VAL A 116 2.70 -17.08 -1.84
CA VAL A 116 3.35 -15.87 -1.30
C VAL A 116 2.71 -15.46 0.03
N ILE A 117 1.38 -15.34 0.05
CA ILE A 117 0.65 -14.95 1.27
C ILE A 117 0.80 -16.01 2.35
N THR A 118 0.59 -17.29 2.00
CA THR A 118 0.69 -18.40 2.97
C THR A 118 2.08 -18.46 3.60
N LYS A 119 3.15 -18.32 2.80
CA LYS A 119 4.52 -18.27 3.31
C LYS A 119 4.74 -17.10 4.26
N GLN A 120 4.24 -15.92 3.90
CA GLN A 120 4.42 -14.71 4.71
C GLN A 120 3.66 -14.77 6.04
N VAL A 121 2.45 -15.30 6.04
CA VAL A 121 1.66 -15.55 7.26
C VAL A 121 2.36 -16.60 8.13
N CYS A 122 2.81 -17.72 7.55
CA CYS A 122 3.56 -18.75 8.28
C CYS A 122 4.84 -18.21 8.92
N GLN A 123 5.55 -17.28 8.26
CA GLN A 123 6.73 -16.64 8.81
C GLN A 123 6.40 -15.74 10.00
N GLN A 124 5.31 -14.97 9.92
CA GLN A 124 4.86 -14.11 11.01
C GLN A 124 4.44 -14.92 12.24
N LEU A 125 3.74 -16.05 12.06
CA LEU A 125 3.33 -16.91 13.19
C LEU A 125 4.50 -17.60 13.91
N ARG A 126 5.72 -17.53 13.35
CA ARG A 126 6.92 -18.17 13.90
C ARG A 126 7.89 -17.19 14.58
N SER A 127 7.65 -15.88 14.46
CA SER A 127 8.46 -14.82 15.10
C SER A 127 7.92 -14.46 16.47
#